data_AF-A0A2V1N9M0-F1
#
_entry.id   AF-A0A2V1N9M0-F1
#
_cell.length_a   1.000
_cell.length_b   1.000
_cell.length_c   1.000
_cell.angle_alpha   90.00
_cell.angle_beta   90.00
_cell.angle_gamma   90.00
#
_symmetry.space_group_name_H-M   'P 1'
#
loop_
_entity.id
_entity.type
_entity.pdbx_description
1 polymer ?
#
loop_
_entity_poly.entity_id
_entity_poly.type
_entity_poly.pdbx_seq_one_letter_code
_entity_poly.pdbx_strand_id
1 'polypeptide(L)'
;MQCPLLYRFRVIDRLPEKPSEAATRGTLVHSVLERLFDAPAGERTVPRAKGLVPGQWERLREHRPEVAELFSDDPEGERLARWLGEAERLVERWFTLEDPTRLEPAERELFVEAELESGLTLRGIIDRVDVAPTGEVRIVDYKTGKAPRPEYAEGALFQMKFYALVVWRLKNVVPRRLQLVYLGSGDVVTYDPVPADLERVERKLLALWEAISEATRTGDWRPRPTKLCGWCDHQLHCPEFGGTPPPYPLPAPCP
;
A
#
# COMPACT_ATOMS: atom_id res chain seq x y z
N MET A 1 5.67 -2.21 -14.95
CA MET A 1 4.21 -2.47 -14.89
C MET A 1 3.93 -3.97 -14.93
N GLN A 2 3.01 -4.45 -14.10
CA GLN A 2 2.66 -5.88 -14.07
C GLN A 2 1.76 -6.31 -15.24
N CYS A 3 0.70 -5.54 -15.54
CA CYS A 3 -0.16 -5.74 -16.71
C CYS A 3 -0.71 -4.38 -17.20
N PRO A 4 -0.43 -3.95 -18.45
CA PRO A 4 -0.97 -2.70 -19.00
C PRO A 4 -2.48 -2.64 -19.07
N LEU A 5 -3.13 -3.69 -19.57
CA LEU A 5 -4.60 -3.71 -19.63
C LEU A 5 -5.25 -3.61 -18.24
N LEU A 6 -4.65 -4.22 -17.22
CA LEU A 6 -5.12 -4.08 -15.84
C LEU A 6 -4.96 -2.65 -15.33
N TYR A 7 -3.86 -1.96 -15.66
CA TYR A 7 -3.69 -0.55 -15.32
C TYR A 7 -4.80 0.30 -15.95
N ARG A 8 -5.10 0.08 -17.24
CA ARG A 8 -6.20 0.75 -17.92
C ARG A 8 -7.53 0.51 -17.20
N PHE A 9 -7.89 -0.74 -16.92
CA PHE A 9 -9.16 -1.07 -16.26
C PHE A 9 -9.33 -0.39 -14.90
N ARG A 10 -8.28 -0.34 -14.09
CA ARG A 10 -8.34 0.21 -12.73
C ARG A 10 -8.24 1.73 -12.69
N VAL A 11 -7.34 2.31 -13.47
CA VAL A 11 -6.97 3.73 -13.35
C VAL A 11 -7.72 4.61 -14.35
N ILE A 12 -7.87 4.13 -15.58
CA ILE A 12 -8.49 4.89 -16.69
C ILE A 12 -9.98 4.61 -16.74
N ASP A 13 -10.37 3.34 -16.91
CA ASP A 13 -11.77 2.93 -17.04
C ASP A 13 -12.49 2.93 -15.67
N ARG A 14 -11.73 2.80 -14.57
CA ARG A 14 -12.22 2.74 -13.18
C ARG A 14 -13.31 1.70 -12.97
N LEU A 15 -13.11 0.51 -13.55
CA LEU A 15 -14.04 -0.59 -13.36
C LEU A 15 -14.14 -0.94 -11.87
N PRO A 16 -15.35 -1.24 -11.36
CA PRO A 16 -15.53 -1.57 -9.95
C PRO A 16 -14.75 -2.83 -9.59
N GLU A 17 -14.04 -2.78 -8.47
CA GLU A 17 -13.37 -3.93 -7.84
C GLU A 17 -14.12 -4.25 -6.54
N LYS A 18 -14.29 -5.54 -6.24
CA LYS A 18 -14.92 -5.92 -4.98
C LYS A 18 -13.91 -5.71 -3.85
N PRO A 19 -14.33 -5.16 -2.70
CA PRO A 19 -13.45 -5.17 -1.54
C PRO A 19 -13.09 -6.62 -1.21
N SER A 20 -11.89 -6.85 -0.69
CA SER A 20 -11.48 -8.18 -0.19
C SER A 20 -11.26 -8.12 1.31
N GLU A 21 -11.64 -9.18 2.01
CA GLU A 21 -11.42 -9.28 3.46
C GLU A 21 -9.97 -9.02 3.86
N ALA A 22 -9.00 -9.46 3.03
CA ALA A 22 -7.59 -9.26 3.27
C ALA A 22 -7.16 -7.79 3.15
N ALA A 23 -7.59 -7.09 2.09
CA ALA A 23 -7.28 -5.68 1.90
C ALA A 23 -7.93 -4.80 2.97
N THR A 24 -9.22 -5.03 3.27
CA THR A 24 -9.96 -4.33 4.32
C THR A 24 -9.31 -4.51 5.68
N ARG A 25 -8.79 -5.71 5.99
CA ARG A 25 -8.08 -5.97 7.24
C ARG A 25 -6.76 -5.21 7.30
N GLY A 26 -6.06 -5.11 6.17
CA GLY A 26 -4.90 -4.25 6.00
C GLY A 26 -5.20 -2.82 6.46
N THR A 27 -6.20 -2.20 5.84
CA THR A 27 -6.65 -0.84 6.17
C THR A 27 -7.02 -0.70 7.65
N LEU A 28 -7.82 -1.63 8.19
CA LEU A 28 -8.21 -1.58 9.60
C LEU A 28 -7.01 -1.62 10.56
N VAL A 29 -6.05 -2.52 10.31
CA VAL A 29 -4.84 -2.65 11.14
C VAL A 29 -3.97 -1.40 11.04
N HIS A 30 -3.82 -0.81 9.85
CA HIS A 30 -3.07 0.44 9.68
C HIS A 30 -3.71 1.58 10.48
N SER A 31 -5.03 1.78 10.37
CA SER A 31 -5.75 2.80 11.14
C SER A 31 -5.64 2.60 12.66
N VAL A 32 -5.60 1.35 13.14
CA VAL A 32 -5.38 1.06 14.57
C VAL A 32 -3.97 1.42 15.00
N LEU A 33 -2.95 1.02 14.22
CA LEU A 33 -1.55 1.33 14.53
C LEU A 33 -1.28 2.83 14.45
N GLU A 34 -1.87 3.52 13.48
CA GLU A 34 -1.88 4.97 13.41
C GLU A 34 -2.48 5.55 14.70
N ARG A 35 -3.76 5.27 14.98
CA ARG A 35 -4.51 5.84 16.12
C ARG A 35 -3.87 5.55 17.49
N LEU A 36 -3.15 4.44 17.63
CA LEU A 36 -2.46 4.09 18.86
C LEU A 36 -1.48 5.18 19.32
N PHE A 37 -0.79 5.84 18.38
CA PHE A 37 0.18 6.89 18.68
C PHE A 37 -0.44 8.21 19.16
N ASP A 38 -1.77 8.37 19.08
CA ASP A 38 -2.47 9.51 19.70
C ASP A 38 -2.47 9.41 21.23
N ALA A 39 -2.23 8.21 21.78
CA ALA A 39 -2.08 8.01 23.22
C ALA A 39 -0.67 8.41 23.68
N PRO A 40 -0.51 8.90 24.92
CA PRO A 40 0.81 9.09 25.52
C PRO A 40 1.61 7.79 25.52
N ALA A 41 2.94 7.88 25.38
CA ALA A 41 3.84 6.73 25.25
C ALA A 41 3.58 5.62 26.29
N GLY A 42 3.44 5.97 27.57
CA GLY A 42 3.21 5.01 28.66
C GLY A 42 1.84 4.32 28.63
N GLU A 43 0.88 4.82 27.84
CA GLU A 43 -0.46 4.23 27.70
C GLU A 43 -0.61 3.34 26.46
N ARG A 44 0.40 3.32 25.58
CA ARG A 44 0.39 2.52 24.33
C ARG A 44 0.63 1.05 24.66
N THR A 45 -0.43 0.37 25.06
CA THR A 45 -0.42 -1.03 25.50
C THR A 45 -1.20 -1.94 24.56
N VAL A 46 -0.92 -3.25 24.58
CA VAL A 46 -1.66 -4.24 23.79
C VAL A 46 -3.18 -4.17 24.04
N PRO A 47 -3.69 -4.14 25.29
CA PRO A 47 -5.13 -4.05 25.53
C PRO A 47 -5.74 -2.79 24.95
N ARG A 48 -5.04 -1.64 25.05
CA ARG A 48 -5.51 -0.39 24.46
C ARG A 48 -5.60 -0.50 22.94
N ALA A 49 -4.55 -1.00 22.29
CA ALA A 49 -4.52 -1.13 20.84
C ALA A 49 -5.63 -2.07 20.31
N LYS A 50 -5.84 -3.22 20.97
CA LYS A 50 -6.95 -4.14 20.64
C LYS A 50 -8.31 -3.45 20.85
N GLY A 51 -8.46 -2.67 21.92
CA GLY A 51 -9.67 -1.89 22.19
C GLY A 51 -10.01 -0.83 21.13
N LEU A 52 -9.04 -0.43 20.28
CA LEU A 52 -9.30 0.49 19.15
C LEU A 52 -9.95 -0.21 17.96
N VAL A 53 -9.82 -1.54 17.82
CA VAL A 53 -10.25 -2.30 16.63
C VAL A 53 -11.74 -2.10 16.33
N PRO A 54 -12.68 -2.27 17.29
CA PRO A 54 -14.11 -2.08 17.01
C PRO A 54 -14.43 -0.65 16.57
N GLY A 55 -13.83 0.35 17.21
CA GLY A 55 -14.07 1.75 16.87
C GLY A 55 -13.50 2.15 15.51
N GLN A 56 -12.36 1.59 15.11
CA GLN A 56 -11.81 1.80 13.77
C GLN A 56 -12.59 1.04 12.70
N TRP A 57 -13.15 -0.13 13.02
CA TRP A 57 -14.04 -0.85 12.11
C TRP A 57 -15.31 -0.06 11.80
N GLU A 58 -15.98 0.51 12.81
CA GLU A 58 -17.16 1.35 12.58
C GLU A 58 -16.82 2.58 11.72
N ARG A 59 -15.71 3.27 12.00
CA ARG A 59 -15.23 4.38 11.16
C ARG A 59 -14.99 3.95 9.72
N LEU A 60 -14.37 2.78 9.51
CA LEU A 60 -14.12 2.27 8.17
C LEU A 60 -15.43 2.01 7.41
N ARG A 61 -16.45 1.48 8.08
CA ARG A 61 -17.78 1.28 7.49
C ARG A 61 -18.48 2.59 7.14
N GLU A 62 -18.32 3.63 7.96
CA GLU A 62 -18.86 4.96 7.66
C GLU A 62 -18.23 5.57 6.40
N HIS A 63 -16.91 5.45 6.25
CA HIS A 63 -16.19 6.01 5.10
C HIS A 63 -16.30 5.16 3.84
N ARG A 64 -16.49 3.85 4.00
CA ARG A 64 -16.58 2.86 2.90
C ARG A 64 -17.72 1.88 3.15
N PRO A 65 -18.99 2.27 2.95
CA PRO A 65 -20.14 1.41 3.23
C PRO A 65 -20.10 0.05 2.53
N GLU A 66 -19.45 -0.03 1.36
CA GLU A 66 -19.29 -1.28 0.59
C GLU A 66 -18.53 -2.37 1.36
N VAL A 67 -17.71 -2.03 2.36
CA VAL A 67 -17.01 -3.04 3.18
C VAL A 67 -17.96 -3.83 4.08
N ALA A 68 -19.18 -3.33 4.32
CA ALA A 68 -20.20 -4.06 5.06
C ALA A 68 -20.75 -5.24 4.25
N GLU A 69 -20.71 -5.15 2.91
CA GLU A 69 -21.16 -6.24 2.02
C GLU A 69 -20.33 -7.51 2.20
N LEU A 70 -19.06 -7.36 2.62
CA LEU A 70 -18.15 -8.47 2.95
C LEU A 70 -18.67 -9.40 4.03
N PHE A 71 -19.62 -8.96 4.86
CA PHE A 71 -20.19 -9.73 5.97
C PHE A 71 -21.72 -9.81 5.88
N SER A 72 -22.29 -9.56 4.69
CA SER A 72 -23.74 -9.53 4.47
C SER A 72 -24.42 -10.90 4.62
N ASP A 73 -23.69 -11.98 4.37
CA ASP A 73 -24.09 -13.39 4.57
C ASP A 73 -23.77 -13.95 5.97
N ASP A 74 -23.51 -13.09 6.96
CA ASP A 74 -23.14 -13.47 8.34
C ASP A 74 -24.15 -12.97 9.38
N PRO A 75 -25.39 -13.51 9.41
CA PRO A 75 -26.47 -13.00 10.26
C PRO A 75 -26.19 -13.12 11.76
N GLU A 76 -25.37 -14.09 12.17
CA GLU A 76 -24.96 -14.31 13.57
C GLU A 76 -23.67 -13.55 13.92
N GLY A 77 -22.99 -12.96 12.94
CA GLY A 77 -21.78 -12.14 13.14
C GLY A 77 -20.52 -12.95 13.47
N GLU A 78 -20.54 -14.28 13.34
CA GLU A 78 -19.41 -15.14 13.71
C GLU A 78 -18.19 -14.94 12.79
N ARG A 79 -18.42 -14.74 11.49
CA ARG A 79 -17.34 -14.50 10.53
C ARG A 79 -16.71 -13.14 10.77
N LEU A 80 -17.53 -12.12 11.01
CA LEU A 80 -17.06 -10.78 11.35
C LEU A 80 -16.26 -10.80 12.66
N ALA A 81 -16.77 -11.45 13.71
CA ALA A 81 -16.08 -11.54 14.99
C ALA A 81 -14.71 -12.25 14.84
N ARG A 82 -14.64 -13.34 14.07
CA ARG A 82 -13.38 -14.03 13.77
C ARG A 82 -12.41 -13.12 13.02
N TRP A 83 -12.89 -12.41 12.01
CA TRP A 83 -12.07 -11.51 11.20
C TRP A 83 -11.52 -10.32 12.03
N LEU A 84 -12.32 -9.74 12.92
CA LEU A 84 -11.86 -8.71 13.87
C LEU A 84 -10.83 -9.28 14.84
N GLY A 85 -11.04 -10.49 15.35
CA GLY A 85 -10.06 -11.19 16.18
C GLY A 85 -8.73 -11.46 15.44
N GLU A 86 -8.76 -11.71 14.13
CA GLU A 86 -7.55 -11.80 13.33
C GLU A 86 -6.81 -10.46 13.20
N ALA A 87 -7.54 -9.35 13.05
CA ALA A 87 -6.97 -8.00 13.05
C ALA A 87 -6.30 -7.68 14.40
N GLU A 88 -6.98 -8.00 15.50
CA GLU A 88 -6.42 -7.86 16.86
C GLU A 88 -5.11 -8.63 17.04
N ARG A 89 -5.02 -9.86 16.52
CA ARG A 89 -3.80 -10.66 16.60
C ARG A 89 -2.63 -10.06 15.80
N LEU A 90 -2.91 -9.39 14.69
CA LEU A 90 -1.89 -8.67 13.91
C LEU A 90 -1.38 -7.44 14.67
N VAL A 91 -2.30 -6.68 15.28
CA VAL A 91 -1.96 -5.53 16.13
C VAL A 91 -1.15 -5.98 17.35
N GLU A 92 -1.58 -7.03 18.03
CA GLU A 92 -0.86 -7.62 19.16
C GLU A 92 0.55 -8.09 18.76
N ARG A 93 0.70 -8.69 17.58
CA ARG A 93 2.02 -9.11 17.08
C ARG A 93 2.97 -7.94 16.87
N TRP A 94 2.48 -6.76 16.49
CA TRP A 94 3.35 -5.60 16.31
C TRP A 94 4.14 -5.26 17.58
N PHE A 95 3.55 -5.44 18.77
CA PHE A 95 4.22 -5.21 20.06
C PHE A 95 5.36 -6.19 20.35
N THR A 96 5.45 -7.31 19.62
CA THR A 96 6.61 -8.22 19.71
C THR A 96 7.76 -7.77 18.81
N LEU A 97 7.50 -6.85 17.88
CA LEU A 97 8.47 -6.37 16.88
C LEU A 97 9.04 -5.01 17.27
N GLU A 98 8.21 -4.14 17.84
CA GLU A 98 8.57 -2.79 18.25
C GLU A 98 7.96 -2.44 19.61
N ASP A 99 8.63 -1.56 20.35
CA ASP A 99 8.13 -1.02 21.61
C ASP A 99 7.53 0.38 21.37
N PRO A 100 6.19 0.53 21.31
CA PRO A 100 5.54 1.82 21.07
C PRO A 100 5.83 2.88 22.13
N THR A 101 6.21 2.46 23.35
CA THR A 101 6.48 3.38 24.46
C THR A 101 7.80 4.13 24.27
N ARG A 102 8.62 3.67 23.32
CA ARG A 102 9.94 4.23 22.99
C ARG A 102 9.97 4.93 21.63
N LEU A 103 8.84 5.00 20.95
CA LEU A 103 8.71 5.56 19.61
C LEU A 103 7.87 6.82 19.66
N GLU A 104 8.37 7.91 19.10
CA GLU A 104 7.58 9.11 18.80
C GLU A 104 7.73 9.39 17.30
N PRO A 105 6.82 8.87 16.46
CA PRO A 105 6.86 9.11 15.03
C PRO A 105 6.78 10.61 14.75
N ALA A 106 7.61 11.09 13.81
CA ALA A 106 7.54 12.48 13.36
C ALA A 106 6.28 12.72 12.52
N GLU A 107 5.89 11.73 11.71
CA GLU A 107 4.70 11.77 10.87
C GLU A 107 4.06 10.37 10.81
N ARG A 108 2.73 10.33 10.63
CA ARG A 108 1.94 9.11 10.39
C ARG A 108 0.98 9.35 9.24
N GLU A 109 0.74 8.34 8.41
CA GLU A 109 -0.09 8.46 7.19
C GLU A 109 0.30 9.70 6.36
N LEU A 110 1.61 9.94 6.21
CA LEU A 110 2.14 11.15 5.60
C LEU A 110 1.87 11.11 4.10
N PHE A 111 0.98 11.99 3.63
CA PHE A 111 0.86 12.29 2.21
C PHE A 111 2.12 13.01 1.73
N VAL A 112 2.77 12.44 0.72
CA VAL A 112 3.95 13.01 0.08
C VAL A 112 3.70 13.24 -1.40
N GLU A 113 4.16 14.39 -1.88
CA GLU A 113 4.11 14.77 -3.28
C GLU A 113 5.44 15.42 -3.66
N ALA A 114 6.04 14.98 -4.77
CA ALA A 114 7.25 15.58 -5.32
C ALA A 114 7.20 15.58 -6.84
N GLU A 115 7.53 16.71 -7.46
CA GLU A 115 7.70 16.82 -8.91
C GLU A 115 9.16 16.55 -9.28
N LEU A 116 9.38 15.65 -10.24
CA LEU A 116 10.70 15.39 -10.82
C LEU A 116 11.04 16.46 -11.85
N GLU A 117 12.33 16.57 -12.21
CA GLU A 117 12.79 17.50 -13.26
C GLU A 117 12.10 17.29 -14.62
N SER A 118 11.61 16.08 -14.88
CA SER A 118 10.85 15.76 -16.09
C SER A 118 9.42 16.31 -16.09
N GLY A 119 8.97 16.95 -15.01
CA GLY A 119 7.57 17.33 -14.77
C GLY A 119 6.67 16.18 -14.30
N LEU A 120 7.23 14.99 -14.02
CA LEU A 120 6.47 13.86 -13.48
C LEU A 120 6.23 14.06 -11.99
N THR A 121 4.97 14.19 -11.58
CA THR A 121 4.59 14.26 -10.17
C THR A 121 4.46 12.86 -9.57
N LEU A 122 5.25 12.58 -8.54
CA LEU A 122 5.16 11.37 -7.73
C LEU A 122 4.33 11.64 -6.48
N ARG A 123 3.39 10.75 -6.17
CA ARG A 123 2.51 10.83 -4.99
C ARG A 123 2.51 9.52 -4.23
N GLY A 124 2.42 9.59 -2.91
CA GLY A 124 2.33 8.42 -2.06
C GLY A 124 1.82 8.77 -0.65
N ILE A 125 1.46 7.73 0.09
CA ILE A 125 1.15 7.83 1.52
C ILE A 125 2.12 6.90 2.23
N ILE A 126 2.84 7.45 3.21
CA ILE A 126 3.80 6.71 4.02
C ILE A 126 3.17 6.43 5.38
N ASP A 127 3.05 5.15 5.76
CA ASP A 127 2.41 4.76 7.02
C ASP A 127 3.05 5.46 8.24
N ARG A 128 4.39 5.47 8.31
CA ARG A 128 5.11 6.08 9.44
C ARG A 128 6.50 6.59 9.06
N VAL A 129 6.85 7.78 9.55
CA VAL A 129 8.19 8.35 9.46
C VAL A 129 8.72 8.62 10.86
N ASP A 130 9.86 8.01 11.19
CA ASP A 130 10.59 8.27 12.42
C ASP A 130 11.80 9.17 12.13
N VAL A 131 12.08 10.13 13.01
CA VAL A 131 13.28 10.97 12.93
C VAL A 131 14.04 10.86 14.25
N ALA A 132 15.28 10.37 14.19
CA ALA A 132 16.13 10.29 15.37
C ALA A 132 16.55 11.69 15.85
N PRO A 133 16.96 11.86 17.12
CA PRO A 133 17.54 13.13 17.60
C PRO A 133 18.76 13.60 16.80
N THR A 134 19.46 12.68 16.13
CA THR A 134 20.57 12.95 15.21
C THR A 134 20.13 13.49 13.85
N GLY A 135 18.82 13.54 13.58
CA GLY A 135 18.24 13.93 12.29
C GLY A 135 18.11 12.78 11.28
N GLU A 136 18.54 11.56 11.62
CA GLU A 136 18.44 10.40 10.74
C GLU A 136 16.97 9.99 10.56
N VAL A 137 16.54 9.87 9.30
CA VAL A 137 15.16 9.53 8.93
C VAL A 137 15.00 8.03 8.69
N ARG A 138 13.96 7.43 9.26
CA ARG A 138 13.53 6.05 8.98
C ARG A 138 12.10 6.05 8.44
N ILE A 139 11.90 5.44 7.27
CA ILE A 139 10.57 5.23 6.69
C ILE A 139 10.11 3.81 7.03
N VAL A 140 8.90 3.68 7.57
CA VAL A 140 8.30 2.41 7.97
C VAL A 140 6.99 2.20 7.21
N ASP A 141 6.79 0.98 6.73
CA ASP A 141 5.54 0.52 6.11
C ASP A 141 5.14 -0.81 6.75
N TYR A 142 3.87 -0.92 7.14
CA TYR A 142 3.29 -2.10 7.74
C TYR A 142 2.69 -2.99 6.65
N LYS A 143 2.88 -4.30 6.79
CA LYS A 143 2.26 -5.30 5.92
C LYS A 143 1.54 -6.34 6.77
N THR A 144 0.24 -6.51 6.55
CA THR A 144 -0.56 -7.53 7.25
C THR A 144 -0.34 -8.96 6.73
N GLY A 145 0.28 -9.10 5.55
CA GLY A 145 0.70 -10.36 4.98
C GLY A 145 2.02 -10.91 5.55
N LYS A 146 2.42 -12.08 5.06
CA LYS A 146 3.72 -12.68 5.39
C LYS A 146 4.84 -12.05 4.57
N ALA A 147 6.05 -12.04 5.12
CA ALA A 147 7.23 -11.65 4.37
C ALA A 147 7.40 -12.51 3.10
N PRO A 148 7.69 -11.89 1.94
CA PRO A 148 7.99 -12.63 0.73
C PRO A 148 9.28 -13.43 0.91
N ARG A 149 9.42 -14.54 0.16
CA ARG A 149 10.71 -15.23 0.05
C ARG A 149 11.77 -14.27 -0.53
N PRO A 150 13.06 -14.45 -0.21
CA PRO A 150 14.13 -13.55 -0.67
C PRO A 150 14.11 -13.27 -2.18
N GLU A 151 13.80 -14.28 -2.99
CA GLU A 151 13.70 -14.19 -4.46
C GLU A 151 12.60 -13.22 -4.96
N TYR A 152 11.60 -12.87 -4.13
CA TYR A 152 10.52 -11.94 -4.44
C TYR A 152 10.60 -10.62 -3.66
N ALA A 153 11.67 -10.39 -2.89
CA ALA A 153 11.81 -9.22 -2.05
C ALA A 153 11.98 -7.90 -2.85
N GLU A 154 12.44 -7.98 -4.11
CA GLU A 154 12.69 -6.80 -4.95
C GLU A 154 11.43 -5.93 -5.11
N GLY A 155 10.26 -6.55 -5.28
CA GLY A 155 9.00 -5.80 -5.45
C GLY A 155 8.63 -4.97 -4.23
N ALA A 156 8.74 -5.56 -3.03
CA ALA A 156 8.47 -4.86 -1.77
C ALA A 156 9.50 -3.74 -1.52
N LEU A 157 10.78 -4.02 -1.79
CA LEU A 157 11.84 -3.02 -1.68
C LEU A 157 11.69 -1.88 -2.68
N PHE A 158 11.13 -2.14 -3.88
CA PHE A 158 10.86 -1.10 -4.86
C PHE A 158 9.87 -0.05 -4.33
N GLN A 159 8.78 -0.48 -3.69
CA GLN A 159 7.82 0.44 -3.08
C GLN A 159 8.50 1.32 -2.01
N MET A 160 9.34 0.72 -1.17
CA MET A 160 10.05 1.48 -0.14
C MET A 160 11.06 2.47 -0.73
N LYS A 161 11.82 2.06 -1.76
CA LYS A 161 12.74 2.96 -2.47
C LYS A 161 12.00 4.08 -3.19
N PHE A 162 10.78 3.83 -3.67
CA PHE A 162 9.91 4.88 -4.21
C PHE A 162 9.60 5.94 -3.14
N TYR A 163 9.14 5.55 -1.96
CA TYR A 163 8.90 6.52 -0.88
C TYR A 163 10.16 7.28 -0.47
N ALA A 164 11.29 6.58 -0.40
CA ALA A 164 12.58 7.20 -0.13
C ALA A 164 12.97 8.25 -1.18
N LEU A 165 12.71 7.98 -2.46
CA LEU A 165 12.91 8.92 -3.55
C LEU A 165 12.01 10.14 -3.40
N VAL A 166 10.71 9.96 -3.13
CA VAL A 166 9.77 11.09 -2.96
C VAL A 166 10.19 11.96 -1.78
N VAL A 167 10.54 11.37 -0.64
CA VAL A 167 11.05 12.11 0.53
C VAL A 167 12.35 12.83 0.21
N TRP A 168 13.26 12.21 -0.53
CA TRP A 168 14.51 12.84 -0.93
C TRP A 168 14.26 14.05 -1.83
N ARG A 169 13.37 13.94 -2.83
CA ARG A 169 13.04 15.07 -3.72
C ARG A 169 12.26 16.18 -3.00
N LEU A 170 11.40 15.83 -2.05
CA LEU A 170 10.61 16.80 -1.28
C LEU A 170 11.42 17.54 -0.22
N LYS A 171 12.25 16.83 0.55
CA LYS A 171 12.92 17.35 1.76
C LYS A 171 14.43 17.48 1.60
N ASN A 172 15.01 17.09 0.47
CA ASN A 172 16.45 17.00 0.22
C ASN A 172 17.22 16.17 1.27
N VAL A 173 16.56 15.15 1.83
CA VAL A 173 17.14 14.23 2.81
C VAL A 173 16.95 12.79 2.32
N VAL A 174 18.05 12.05 2.21
CA VAL A 174 17.99 10.61 1.93
C VAL A 174 17.69 9.87 3.23
N PRO A 175 16.60 9.09 3.32
CA PRO A 175 16.32 8.30 4.50
C PRO A 175 17.46 7.33 4.81
N ARG A 176 17.86 7.26 6.08
CA ARG A 176 18.95 6.38 6.53
C ARG A 176 18.56 4.91 6.48
N ARG A 177 17.26 4.63 6.69
CA ARG A 177 16.70 3.28 6.76
C ARG A 177 15.27 3.22 6.23
N LEU A 178 14.97 2.16 5.50
CA LEU A 178 13.64 1.73 5.10
C LEU A 178 13.31 0.45 5.86
N GLN A 179 12.10 0.35 6.39
CA GLN A 179 11.68 -0.76 7.23
C GLN A 179 10.29 -1.25 6.80
N LEU A 180 10.21 -2.54 6.47
CA LEU A 180 8.95 -3.24 6.22
C LEU A 180 8.66 -4.13 7.43
N VAL A 181 7.51 -3.95 8.05
CA VAL A 181 7.08 -4.70 9.22
C VAL A 181 5.97 -5.67 8.82
N TYR A 182 6.31 -6.95 8.68
CA TYR A 182 5.38 -7.99 8.26
C TYR A 182 4.63 -8.58 9.45
N LEU A 183 3.49 -7.99 9.78
CA LEU A 183 2.62 -8.44 10.87
C LEU A 183 2.05 -9.83 10.64
N GLY A 184 1.96 -10.32 9.40
CA GLY A 184 1.45 -11.67 9.11
C GLY A 184 2.43 -12.80 9.46
N SER A 185 3.74 -12.52 9.51
CA SER A 185 4.78 -13.49 9.87
C SER A 185 5.61 -13.11 11.10
N GLY A 186 5.57 -11.85 11.54
CA GLY A 186 6.40 -11.35 12.63
C GLY A 186 7.84 -11.02 12.19
N ASP A 187 8.05 -10.75 10.90
CA ASP A 187 9.37 -10.42 10.37
C ASP A 187 9.53 -8.91 10.17
N VAL A 188 10.75 -8.41 10.36
CA VAL A 188 11.13 -7.04 9.99
C VAL A 188 12.21 -7.11 8.93
N VAL A 189 11.94 -6.52 7.77
CA VAL A 189 12.91 -6.40 6.68
C VAL A 189 13.39 -4.96 6.63
N THR A 190 14.71 -4.77 6.64
CA THR A 190 15.31 -3.44 6.57
C THR A 190 16.19 -3.28 5.34
N TYR A 191 16.29 -2.06 4.85
CA TYR A 191 17.18 -1.69 3.75
C TYR A 191 17.70 -0.28 3.98
N ASP A 192 19.00 -0.09 3.88
CA ASP A 192 19.65 1.21 4.04
C ASP A 192 19.97 1.75 2.63
N PRO A 193 19.21 2.73 2.10
CA PRO A 193 19.35 3.16 0.71
C PRO A 193 20.52 4.12 0.53
N VAL A 194 21.13 4.07 -0.65
CA VAL A 194 22.12 5.06 -1.11
C VAL A 194 21.53 5.91 -2.25
N PRO A 195 22.03 7.14 -2.50
CA PRO A 195 21.52 7.99 -3.59
C PRO A 195 21.40 7.27 -4.95
N ALA A 196 22.41 6.47 -5.29
CA ALA A 196 22.44 5.70 -6.54
C ALA A 196 21.28 4.66 -6.65
N ASP A 197 20.74 4.18 -5.54
CA ASP A 197 19.51 3.36 -5.56
C ASP A 197 18.29 4.16 -6.00
N LEU A 198 18.14 5.35 -5.44
CA LEU A 198 16.98 6.20 -5.65
C LEU A 198 16.97 6.76 -7.07
N GLU A 199 18.14 7.15 -7.58
CA GLU A 199 18.31 7.54 -8.99
C GLU A 199 17.97 6.40 -9.95
N ARG A 200 18.31 5.15 -9.62
CA ARG A 200 17.89 3.98 -10.42
C ARG A 200 16.39 3.81 -10.41
N VAL A 201 15.74 4.01 -9.27
CA VAL A 201 14.28 3.98 -9.14
C VAL A 201 13.66 5.09 -9.98
N GLU A 202 14.19 6.30 -9.92
CA GLU A 202 13.73 7.44 -10.72
C GLU A 202 13.78 7.13 -12.21
N ARG A 203 14.91 6.62 -12.73
CA ARG A 203 15.01 6.20 -14.13
C ARG A 203 13.99 5.13 -14.52
N LYS A 204 13.74 4.15 -13.63
CA LYS A 204 12.71 3.12 -13.86
C LYS A 204 11.30 3.73 -13.91
N LEU A 205 11.00 4.72 -13.07
CA LEU A 205 9.71 5.41 -13.04
C LEU A 205 9.49 6.26 -14.30
N LEU A 206 10.53 6.98 -14.76
CA LEU A 206 10.46 7.75 -16.00
C LEU A 206 10.19 6.83 -17.20
N ALA A 207 10.93 5.72 -17.33
CA ALA A 207 10.67 4.75 -18.40
C ALA A 207 9.27 4.13 -18.33
N LEU A 208 8.76 3.88 -17.12
CA LEU A 208 7.39 3.41 -16.92
C LEU A 208 6.35 4.47 -17.32
N TRP A 209 6.60 5.73 -16.98
CA TRP A 209 5.73 6.85 -17.35
C TRP A 209 5.67 7.05 -18.86
N GLU A 210 6.81 7.00 -19.55
CA GLU A 210 6.84 7.08 -21.02
C GLU A 210 6.01 5.96 -21.66
N ALA A 211 6.11 4.73 -21.14
CA ALA A 211 5.29 3.62 -21.62
C ALA A 211 3.79 3.82 -21.35
N ILE A 212 3.41 4.40 -20.20
CA ILE A 212 2.02 4.76 -19.88
C ILE A 212 1.52 5.84 -20.84
N SER A 213 2.30 6.89 -21.04
CA SER A 213 1.96 8.02 -21.92
C SER A 213 1.76 7.55 -23.36
N GLU A 214 2.63 6.69 -23.86
CA GLU A 214 2.51 6.14 -25.21
C GLU A 214 1.29 5.21 -25.37
N ALA A 215 1.04 4.32 -24.40
CA ALA A 215 -0.15 3.48 -24.39
C ALA A 215 -1.44 4.31 -24.25
N THR A 216 -1.40 5.40 -23.49
CA THR A 216 -2.52 6.35 -23.36
C THR A 216 -2.79 7.03 -24.69
N ARG A 217 -1.74 7.53 -25.35
CA ARG A 217 -1.84 8.21 -26.64
C ARG A 217 -2.35 7.28 -27.74
N THR A 218 -1.85 6.06 -27.81
CA THR A 218 -2.22 5.11 -28.88
C THR A 218 -3.50 4.33 -28.60
N GLY A 219 -3.91 4.25 -27.33
CA GLY A 219 -4.94 3.32 -26.88
C GLY A 219 -4.50 1.85 -26.82
N ASP A 220 -3.23 1.53 -27.14
CA ASP A 220 -2.70 0.15 -27.17
C ASP A 220 -2.34 -0.33 -25.76
N TRP A 221 -3.34 -0.82 -25.04
CA TRP A 221 -3.20 -1.40 -23.70
C TRP A 221 -3.19 -2.92 -23.76
N ARG A 222 -2.01 -3.52 -24.02
CA ARG A 222 -1.91 -4.99 -24.16
C ARG A 222 -2.05 -5.72 -22.82
N PRO A 223 -2.79 -6.84 -22.78
CA PRO A 223 -2.74 -7.72 -21.62
C PRO A 223 -1.36 -8.37 -21.49
N ARG A 224 -0.99 -8.72 -20.26
CA ARG A 224 0.23 -9.49 -19.97
C ARG A 224 -0.13 -10.70 -19.10
N PRO A 225 -0.24 -11.90 -19.69
CA PRO A 225 -0.53 -13.12 -18.93
C PRO A 225 0.53 -13.37 -17.86
N THR A 226 0.08 -13.61 -16.63
CA THR A 226 0.93 -13.97 -15.49
C THR A 226 0.19 -14.98 -14.61
N LYS A 227 0.88 -15.64 -13.69
CA LYS A 227 0.23 -16.50 -12.68
C LYS A 227 -0.80 -15.78 -11.82
N LEU A 228 -0.73 -14.45 -11.75
CA LEU A 228 -1.65 -13.61 -10.99
C LEU A 228 -2.96 -13.33 -11.73
N CYS A 229 -3.06 -13.69 -13.03
CA CYS A 229 -4.30 -13.51 -13.78
C CYS A 229 -5.47 -14.28 -13.16
N GLY A 230 -5.24 -15.43 -12.51
CA GLY A 230 -6.27 -16.19 -11.80
C GLY A 230 -6.97 -15.43 -10.67
N TRP A 231 -6.38 -14.33 -10.20
CA TRP A 231 -6.89 -13.48 -9.12
C TRP A 231 -7.31 -12.10 -9.63
N CYS A 232 -7.42 -11.91 -10.95
CA CYS A 232 -7.80 -10.64 -11.56
C CYS A 232 -9.32 -10.52 -11.62
N ASP A 233 -9.89 -9.50 -10.95
CA ASP A 233 -11.33 -9.23 -10.94
C ASP A 233 -11.92 -8.90 -12.32
N HIS A 234 -11.08 -8.53 -13.28
CA HIS A 234 -11.49 -8.09 -14.62
C HIS A 234 -11.28 -9.15 -15.71
N GLN A 235 -11.17 -10.44 -15.36
CA GLN A 235 -11.09 -11.53 -16.35
C GLN A 235 -12.22 -11.49 -17.37
N LEU A 236 -13.44 -11.15 -16.95
CA LEU A 236 -14.62 -11.04 -17.82
C LEU A 236 -14.45 -10.01 -18.95
N HIS A 237 -13.57 -9.02 -18.78
CA HIS A 237 -13.27 -8.00 -19.78
C HIS A 237 -11.94 -8.24 -20.51
N CYS A 238 -11.21 -9.30 -20.16
CA CYS A 238 -9.86 -9.53 -20.67
C CYS A 238 -9.87 -10.42 -21.92
N PRO A 239 -9.27 -10.00 -23.06
CA PRO A 239 -9.18 -10.80 -24.29
C PRO A 239 -8.51 -12.16 -24.11
N GLU A 240 -7.54 -12.28 -23.20
CA GLU A 240 -6.86 -13.55 -22.88
C GLU A 240 -7.81 -14.62 -22.31
N PHE A 241 -8.97 -14.20 -21.82
CA PHE A 241 -10.03 -15.07 -21.28
C PHE A 241 -11.30 -15.01 -22.14
N GLY A 242 -11.21 -14.50 -23.38
CA GLY A 242 -12.36 -14.34 -24.28
C GLY A 242 -13.27 -13.16 -23.96
N GLY A 243 -12.90 -12.29 -23.03
CA GLY A 243 -13.62 -11.07 -22.69
C GLY A 243 -13.33 -9.91 -23.65
N THR A 244 -14.24 -8.94 -23.68
CA THR A 244 -14.08 -7.72 -24.49
C THR A 244 -13.87 -6.51 -23.58
N PRO A 245 -12.74 -5.79 -23.72
CA PRO A 245 -12.52 -4.53 -23.01
C PRO A 245 -13.63 -3.51 -23.34
N PRO A 246 -14.03 -2.65 -22.39
CA PRO A 246 -14.91 -1.53 -22.71
C PRO A 246 -14.27 -0.62 -23.78
N PRO A 247 -15.06 0.26 -24.45
CA PRO A 247 -14.51 1.28 -25.32
C PRO A 247 -13.47 2.15 -24.59
N TYR A 248 -12.41 2.57 -25.29
CA TYR A 248 -11.38 3.41 -24.68
C TYR A 248 -11.94 4.81 -24.40
N PRO A 249 -11.90 5.30 -23.15
CA PRO A 249 -12.64 6.49 -22.75
C PRO A 249 -11.92 7.81 -23.09
N LEU A 250 -10.64 7.75 -23.43
CA LEU A 250 -9.87 8.93 -23.82
C LEU A 250 -9.85 9.09 -25.34
N PRO A 251 -9.82 10.33 -25.87
CA PRO A 251 -9.68 10.57 -27.30
C PRO A 251 -8.32 10.04 -27.76
N ALA A 252 -8.31 8.85 -28.35
CA ALA A 252 -7.17 8.38 -29.12
C ALA A 252 -7.08 9.28 -30.37
N PRO A 253 -5.89 9.78 -30.75
CA PRO A 253 -5.71 10.39 -32.06
C PRO A 253 -6.21 9.41 -33.11
N CYS A 254 -7.09 9.87 -34.00
CA CYS A 254 -7.46 9.11 -35.17
C CYS A 254 -6.17 8.71 -35.91
N PRO A 255 -6.01 7.45 -36.35
CA PRO A 255 -4.84 7.03 -37.10
C PRO A 255 -4.62 7.87 -38.38
#